data_AF-A0A2H1V3Q8-F1
#
_entry.id   AF-A0A2H1V3Q8-F1
#
_cell.length_a   1.000
_cell.length_b   1.000
_cell.length_c   1.000
_cell.angle_alpha   90.00
_cell.angle_beta   90.00
_cell.angle_gamma   90.00
#
_symmetry.space_group_name_H-M   'P 1'
#
loop_
_entity.id
_entity.type
_entity.pdbx_description
1 polymer ?
#
loop_
_entity_poly.entity_id
_entity_poly.type
_entity_poly.pdbx_seq_one_letter_code
_entity_poly.pdbx_strand_id
1 'polypeptide(L)'
;MRYLRDEFPTIMSAGSCGRIPGSALSEALASPFLQASEAQALRAVLRWAAAARAPAPPAAWPRAPSHTRRARRDAGDAALRDALAPLAPLLRLEHLPPDHDLLQQVVRRGIVSAVGGEGAGAADAWLARGSYRPPRCFLPYLDEIKALLEDQAVPEAELARARRERYLHRIPDTLYMVAAARNGGRSPLPAGGAESTGAARACVSPRVLGGLRARARRLRATPAAARALALHAADTNTVYRQVILEKDVKI
;
A
#
# COMPACT_ATOMS: atom_id res chain seq x y z
N MET A 1 29.67 -12.93 11.02
CA MET A 1 28.37 -12.22 10.99
C MET A 1 27.12 -13.08 11.16
N ARG A 2 27.20 -14.42 11.21
CA ARG A 2 26.00 -15.26 11.41
C ARG A 2 25.35 -15.02 12.79
N TYR A 3 26.15 -15.02 13.85
CA TYR A 3 25.68 -14.79 15.21
C TYR A 3 24.92 -13.46 15.39
N LEU A 4 25.41 -12.36 14.80
CA LEU A 4 24.72 -11.06 14.85
C LEU A 4 23.34 -11.09 14.18
N ARG A 5 23.16 -11.92 13.14
CA ARG A 5 21.88 -12.06 12.44
C ARG A 5 20.90 -12.93 13.20
N ASP A 6 21.41 -14.01 13.80
CA ASP A 6 20.62 -14.99 14.52
C ASP A 6 20.14 -14.45 15.88
N GLU A 7 21.00 -13.72 16.58
CA GLU A 7 20.74 -13.13 17.91
C GLU A 7 20.54 -11.60 17.85
N PHE A 8 20.04 -11.10 16.72
CA PHE A 8 19.98 -9.65 16.47
C PHE A 8 19.22 -8.88 17.56
N PRO A 9 17.99 -9.25 17.95
CA PRO A 9 17.25 -8.51 18.98
C PRO A 9 17.97 -8.55 20.34
N THR A 10 18.52 -9.71 20.70
CA THR A 10 19.26 -9.95 21.95
C THR A 10 20.49 -9.03 22.04
N ILE A 11 21.35 -9.07 21.02
CA ILE A 11 22.59 -8.28 20.96
C ILE A 11 22.29 -6.79 20.94
N MET A 12 21.31 -6.38 20.12
CA MET A 12 20.96 -4.97 19.98
C MET A 12 20.26 -4.43 21.22
N SER A 13 19.70 -5.29 22.08
CA SER A 13 19.13 -4.87 23.35
C SER A 13 20.20 -4.51 24.41
N ALA A 14 21.42 -5.04 24.26
CA ALA A 14 22.50 -4.84 25.21
C ALA A 14 22.99 -3.38 25.26
N GLY A 15 23.47 -2.94 26.43
CA GLY A 15 24.03 -1.59 26.61
C GLY A 15 25.30 -1.33 25.77
N SER A 16 25.97 -2.39 25.33
CA SER A 16 27.16 -2.33 24.46
C SER A 16 26.84 -2.23 22.97
N CYS A 17 25.57 -2.20 22.56
CA CYS A 17 25.18 -2.19 21.15
C CYS A 17 25.87 -1.10 20.34
N GLY A 18 26.10 0.09 20.91
CA GLY A 18 26.80 1.20 20.24
C GLY A 18 28.25 0.91 19.83
N ARG A 19 28.87 -0.17 20.32
CA ARG A 19 30.23 -0.61 19.92
C ARG A 19 30.24 -1.42 18.63
N ILE A 20 29.08 -1.86 18.15
CA ILE A 20 28.98 -2.64 16.92
C ILE A 20 29.35 -1.73 15.75
N PRO A 21 30.32 -2.13 14.89
CA PRO A 21 30.72 -1.31 13.77
C PRO A 21 29.57 -1.20 12.75
N GLY A 22 29.41 0.00 12.17
CA GLY A 22 28.32 0.26 11.21
C GLY A 22 28.35 -0.67 9.99
N SER A 23 29.53 -1.14 9.57
CA SER A 23 29.69 -2.12 8.49
C SER A 23 29.13 -3.50 8.84
N ALA A 24 29.24 -3.94 10.10
CA ALA A 24 28.63 -5.19 10.54
C ALA A 24 27.11 -5.09 10.56
N LEU A 25 26.61 -3.92 10.98
CA LEU A 25 25.19 -3.65 11.04
C LEU A 25 24.58 -3.56 9.64
N SER A 26 25.27 -2.93 8.68
CA SER A 26 24.81 -2.89 7.29
C SER A 26 24.78 -4.27 6.65
N GLU A 27 25.80 -5.10 6.85
CA GLU A 27 25.84 -6.48 6.35
C GLU A 27 24.69 -7.33 6.95
N ALA A 28 24.43 -7.19 8.25
CA ALA A 28 23.33 -7.88 8.91
C ALA A 28 21.95 -7.44 8.37
N LEU A 29 21.72 -6.13 8.25
CA LEU A 29 20.44 -5.57 7.77
C LEU A 29 20.18 -5.86 6.29
N ALA A 30 21.23 -5.93 5.47
CA ALA A 30 21.10 -6.29 4.06
C ALA A 30 20.60 -7.74 3.89
N SER A 31 20.94 -8.62 4.84
CA SER A 31 20.58 -10.04 4.78
C SER A 31 19.07 -10.27 4.90
N PRO A 32 18.46 -11.10 4.01
CA PRO A 32 17.05 -11.47 4.13
C PRO A 32 16.76 -12.41 5.31
N PHE A 33 17.79 -13.02 5.92
CA PHE A 33 17.66 -14.00 7.01
C PHE A 33 17.89 -13.41 8.41
N LEU A 34 17.87 -12.08 8.54
CA LEU A 34 17.94 -11.40 9.83
C LEU A 34 16.79 -11.89 10.73
N GLN A 35 17.08 -12.38 11.93
CA GLN A 35 16.08 -12.86 12.89
C GLN A 35 15.44 -11.70 13.65
N ALA A 36 14.85 -10.75 12.91
CA ALA A 36 14.15 -9.61 13.46
C ALA A 36 13.08 -9.12 12.49
N SER A 37 11.95 -8.65 13.01
CA SER A 37 10.97 -7.89 12.22
C SER A 37 11.52 -6.52 11.84
N GLU A 38 10.92 -5.85 10.85
CA GLU A 38 11.37 -4.51 10.45
C GLU A 38 11.18 -3.48 11.58
N ALA A 39 10.15 -3.65 12.41
CA ALA A 39 9.93 -2.82 13.60
C ALA A 39 11.03 -3.05 14.65
N GLN A 40 11.42 -4.30 14.88
CA GLN A 40 12.54 -4.66 15.76
C GLN A 40 13.87 -4.12 15.21
N ALA A 41 14.10 -4.25 13.90
CA ALA A 41 15.27 -3.70 13.23
C ALA A 41 15.35 -2.19 13.39
N LEU A 42 14.28 -1.46 13.09
CA LEU A 42 14.25 0.00 13.25
C LEU A 42 14.50 0.42 14.71
N ARG A 43 13.85 -0.23 15.68
CA ARG A 43 14.07 0.04 17.12
C ARG A 43 15.51 -0.22 17.55
N ALA A 44 16.09 -1.32 17.09
CA ALA A 44 17.46 -1.71 17.39
C ALA A 44 18.46 -0.70 16.82
N VAL A 45 18.30 -0.30 15.56
CA VAL A 45 19.21 0.67 14.94
C VAL A 45 19.07 2.06 15.56
N LEU A 46 17.86 2.50 15.94
CA LEU A 46 17.67 3.73 16.71
C LEU A 46 18.44 3.70 18.04
N ARG A 47 18.40 2.57 18.75
CA ARG A 47 19.14 2.38 19.99
C ARG A 47 20.66 2.39 19.75
N TRP A 48 21.12 1.70 18.72
CA TRP A 48 22.52 1.70 18.31
C TRP A 48 23.02 3.10 17.96
N ALA A 49 22.26 3.86 17.15
CA ALA A 49 22.62 5.22 16.75
C ALA A 49 22.69 6.14 17.97
N ALA A 50 21.72 6.03 18.89
CA ALA A 50 21.72 6.77 20.14
C ALA A 50 22.94 6.43 21.02
N ALA A 51 23.30 5.15 21.13
CA ALA A 51 24.44 4.70 21.94
C ALA A 51 25.80 5.04 21.30
N ALA A 52 25.91 4.93 19.98
CA ALA A 52 27.13 5.24 19.24
C ALA A 52 27.42 6.76 19.15
N ARG A 53 26.37 7.58 19.32
CA ARG A 53 26.45 9.05 19.32
C ARG A 53 26.19 9.66 20.70
N ALA A 54 26.05 8.83 21.73
CA ALA A 54 25.88 9.33 23.08
C ALA A 54 27.13 10.13 23.47
N PRO A 55 27.01 11.43 23.80
CA PRO A 55 28.11 12.12 24.47
C PRO A 55 28.38 11.40 25.79
N ALA A 56 29.65 11.31 26.21
CA ALA A 56 30.02 10.86 27.55
C ALA A 56 29.12 11.58 28.57
N PRO A 57 28.59 10.89 29.60
CA PRO A 57 27.57 11.46 30.47
C PRO A 57 28.07 12.79 31.03
N PRO A 58 27.41 13.93 30.74
CA PRO A 58 27.79 15.17 31.38
C PRO A 58 27.43 15.02 32.87
N ALA A 59 28.38 15.38 33.74
CA ALA A 59 28.12 15.56 35.16
C ALA A 59 26.89 16.47 35.31
N ALA A 60 25.95 16.02 36.13
CA ALA A 60 24.60 16.57 36.30
C ALA A 60 24.55 18.11 36.15
N TRP A 61 23.79 18.59 35.16
CA TRP A 61 23.52 20.02 35.01
C TRP A 61 22.06 20.36 35.31
N PRO A 62 21.77 21.60 35.79
CA PRO A 62 20.44 22.04 36.17
C PRO A 62 19.45 22.01 35.00
N ARG A 63 18.17 21.87 35.31
CA ARG A 63 17.05 21.84 34.34
C ARG A 63 17.10 23.07 33.41
N ALA A 64 17.50 22.86 32.17
CA ALA A 64 17.59 23.91 31.16
C ALA A 64 16.21 24.39 30.66
N PRO A 65 16.07 25.66 30.21
CA PRO A 65 14.81 26.23 29.72
C PRO A 65 14.19 25.41 28.56
N SER A 66 12.88 25.49 28.36
CA SER A 66 12.15 24.72 27.32
C SER A 66 12.70 24.92 25.89
N HIS A 67 13.14 26.12 25.51
CA HIS A 67 13.72 26.37 24.19
C HIS A 67 15.04 25.62 23.97
N THR A 68 15.89 25.55 25.00
CA THR A 68 17.17 24.82 24.94
C THR A 68 16.94 23.31 24.89
N ARG A 69 15.86 22.82 25.53
CA ARG A 69 15.45 21.41 25.43
C ARG A 69 14.99 21.03 24.03
N ARG A 70 14.26 21.92 23.34
CA ARG A 70 13.85 21.70 21.95
C ARG A 70 15.04 21.73 20.99
N ALA A 71 15.88 22.76 21.06
CA ALA A 71 17.09 22.84 20.24
C ALA A 71 18.04 21.64 20.46
N ARG A 72 18.20 21.18 21.71
CA ARG A 72 18.98 19.97 22.03
C ARG A 72 18.37 18.71 21.45
N ARG A 73 17.04 18.58 21.48
CA ARG A 73 16.32 17.46 20.87
C ARG A 73 16.50 17.47 19.35
N ASP A 74 16.37 18.62 18.71
CA ASP A 74 16.51 18.76 17.26
C ASP A 74 17.95 18.42 16.81
N ALA A 75 18.96 18.85 17.56
CA ALA A 75 20.36 18.46 17.34
C ALA A 75 20.59 16.96 17.54
N GLY A 76 19.94 16.36 18.54
CA GLY A 76 19.96 14.91 18.76
C GLY A 76 19.28 14.14 17.61
N ASP A 77 18.13 14.63 17.14
CA ASP A 77 17.38 14.03 16.03
C ASP A 77 18.16 14.17 14.70
N ALA A 78 18.92 15.26 14.52
CA ALA A 78 19.86 15.41 13.39
C ALA A 78 21.02 14.41 13.46
N ALA A 79 21.68 14.29 14.61
CA ALA A 79 22.76 13.31 14.79
C ALA A 79 22.29 11.86 14.59
N LEU A 80 21.06 11.55 15.02
CA LEU A 80 20.43 10.25 14.77
C LEU A 80 20.18 10.03 13.28
N ARG A 81 19.67 11.04 12.57
CA ARG A 81 19.45 10.98 11.12
C ARG A 81 20.75 10.73 10.37
N ASP A 82 21.82 11.43 10.72
CA ASP A 82 23.13 11.27 10.07
C ASP A 82 23.71 9.87 10.30
N ALA A 83 23.59 9.33 11.52
CA ALA A 83 24.02 7.97 11.83
C ALA A 83 23.17 6.90 11.10
N LEU A 84 21.88 7.19 10.88
CA LEU A 84 20.95 6.30 10.20
C LEU A 84 21.00 6.38 8.68
N ALA A 85 21.47 7.48 8.10
CA ALA A 85 21.52 7.70 6.66
C ALA A 85 22.08 6.50 5.85
N PRO A 86 23.22 5.87 6.23
CA PRO A 86 23.73 4.70 5.51
C PRO A 86 22.91 3.41 5.72
N LEU A 87 22.10 3.33 6.77
CA LEU A 87 21.32 2.14 7.15
C LEU A 87 19.85 2.24 6.73
N ALA A 88 19.33 3.45 6.54
CA ALA A 88 17.96 3.74 6.11
C ALA A 88 17.51 2.91 4.90
N PRO A 89 18.28 2.78 3.79
CA PRO A 89 17.85 1.96 2.66
C PRO A 89 17.81 0.46 2.97
N LEU A 90 18.36 0.00 4.10
CA LEU A 90 18.40 -1.42 4.49
C LEU A 90 17.23 -1.82 5.42
N LEU A 91 16.52 -0.85 6.00
CA LEU A 91 15.50 -1.05 7.04
C LEU A 91 14.10 -1.46 6.52
N ARG A 92 13.95 -1.72 5.21
CA ARG A 92 12.71 -2.14 4.51
C ARG A 92 11.42 -1.57 5.10
N LEU A 93 11.40 -0.27 5.39
CA LEU A 93 10.31 0.39 6.09
C LEU A 93 9.00 0.36 5.31
N GLU A 94 9.09 0.12 4.00
CA GLU A 94 7.98 -0.14 3.09
C GLU A 94 7.11 -1.36 3.48
N HIS A 95 7.65 -2.28 4.27
CA HIS A 95 6.91 -3.44 4.76
C HIS A 95 6.17 -3.19 6.07
N LEU A 96 6.41 -2.06 6.74
CA LEU A 96 5.66 -1.69 7.94
C LEU A 96 4.32 -1.06 7.54
N PRO A 97 3.22 -1.38 8.25
CA PRO A 97 1.97 -0.66 8.08
C PRO A 97 2.17 0.84 8.30
N PRO A 98 1.50 1.71 7.52
CA PRO A 98 1.64 3.15 7.65
C PRO A 98 1.24 3.65 9.05
N ASP A 99 0.29 2.96 9.70
CA ASP A 99 -0.23 3.33 11.02
C ASP A 99 0.64 2.81 12.18
N HIS A 100 1.77 2.16 11.90
CA HIS A 100 2.64 1.62 12.94
C HIS A 100 3.23 2.74 13.80
N ASP A 101 2.94 2.73 15.11
CA ASP A 101 3.27 3.81 16.05
C ASP A 101 4.73 4.24 16.03
N LEU A 102 5.64 3.27 15.95
CA LEU A 102 7.06 3.52 15.96
C LEU A 102 7.52 4.23 14.68
N LEU A 103 6.97 3.84 13.52
CA LEU A 103 7.25 4.49 12.24
C LEU A 103 6.72 5.93 12.27
N GLN A 104 5.47 6.11 12.69
CA GLN A 104 4.83 7.41 12.84
C GLN A 104 5.61 8.34 13.77
N GLN A 105 6.11 7.83 14.90
CA GLN A 105 6.92 8.60 15.84
C GLN A 105 8.24 9.09 15.22
N VAL A 106 8.91 8.22 14.47
CA VAL A 106 10.23 8.51 13.85
C VAL A 106 10.08 9.47 12.67
N VAL A 107 9.00 9.33 11.89
CA VAL A 107 8.64 10.25 10.80
C VAL A 107 8.24 11.62 11.37
N ARG A 108 7.41 11.69 12.42
CA ARG A 108 7.04 12.95 13.11
C ARG A 108 8.26 13.69 13.68
N ARG A 109 9.30 12.96 14.08
CA ARG A 109 10.59 13.53 14.53
C ARG A 109 11.50 13.92 13.36
N GLY A 110 11.14 13.58 12.14
CA GLY A 110 11.95 13.80 10.95
C GLY A 110 13.27 13.03 10.97
N ILE A 111 13.36 11.90 11.69
CA ILE A 111 14.59 11.08 11.76
C ILE A 111 14.71 10.20 10.50
N VAL A 112 13.57 9.74 9.98
CA VAL A 112 13.48 9.01 8.72
C VAL A 112 12.46 9.72 7.84
N SER A 113 12.70 9.71 6.53
CA SER A 113 11.72 10.21 5.55
C SER A 113 10.46 9.36 5.61
N ALA A 114 9.29 9.99 5.40
CA ALA A 114 8.06 9.24 5.16
C ALA A 114 8.31 8.25 4.01
N VAL A 115 7.92 7.00 4.22
CA VAL A 115 8.03 5.94 3.22
C VAL A 115 6.85 6.10 2.28
N GLY A 116 7.12 6.39 1.01
CA GLY A 116 6.09 6.67 0.00
C GLY A 116 6.17 8.12 -0.48
N GLY A 117 6.89 8.33 -1.58
CA GLY A 117 6.64 9.49 -2.42
C GLY A 117 5.21 9.42 -2.96
N GLU A 118 4.65 10.56 -3.35
CA GLU A 118 3.31 10.69 -3.93
C GLU A 118 3.04 9.56 -4.95
N GLY A 119 2.29 8.52 -4.54
CA GLY A 119 1.84 7.43 -5.43
C GLY A 119 2.43 6.04 -5.20
N ALA A 120 3.46 5.84 -4.37
CA ALA A 120 3.97 4.49 -4.04
C ALA A 120 3.51 4.07 -2.64
N GLY A 121 2.45 3.26 -2.56
CA GLY A 121 1.91 2.80 -1.28
C GLY A 121 2.72 1.63 -0.72
N ALA A 122 2.63 1.37 0.59
CA ALA A 122 3.18 0.16 1.20
C ALA A 122 2.76 -1.13 0.45
N ALA A 123 1.55 -1.13 -0.14
CA ALA A 123 1.04 -2.20 -0.99
C ALA A 123 1.93 -2.49 -2.22
N ASP A 124 2.60 -1.50 -2.80
CA ASP A 124 3.42 -1.69 -4.00
C ASP A 124 4.70 -2.48 -3.71
N ALA A 125 5.25 -2.35 -2.50
CA ALA A 125 6.38 -3.15 -2.03
C ALA A 125 6.02 -4.63 -1.91
N TRP A 126 4.78 -4.94 -1.49
CA TRP A 126 4.26 -6.31 -1.38
C TRP A 126 3.77 -6.88 -2.72
N LEU A 127 3.17 -6.06 -3.58
CA LEU A 127 2.52 -6.47 -4.84
C LEU A 127 3.46 -6.44 -6.05
N ALA A 128 4.75 -6.23 -5.82
CA ALA A 128 5.77 -6.14 -6.84
C ALA A 128 5.50 -5.08 -7.93
N ARG A 129 4.85 -3.98 -7.56
CA ARG A 129 4.53 -2.87 -8.47
C ARG A 129 5.66 -1.85 -8.46
N GLY A 130 6.69 -2.08 -9.28
CA GLY A 130 7.81 -1.15 -9.47
C GLY A 130 8.96 -1.37 -8.48
N SER A 131 8.77 -1.05 -7.20
CA SER A 131 9.80 -1.16 -6.15
C SER A 131 9.61 -2.40 -5.29
N TYR A 132 9.57 -3.59 -5.92
CA TYR A 132 9.46 -4.84 -5.19
C TYR A 132 10.69 -5.05 -4.30
N ARG A 133 10.45 -5.32 -3.02
CA ARG A 133 11.48 -5.86 -2.13
C ARG A 133 10.91 -7.06 -1.40
N PRO A 134 11.60 -8.21 -1.36
CA PRO A 134 11.10 -9.33 -0.59
C PRO A 134 11.10 -8.98 0.91
N PRO A 135 10.09 -9.42 1.69
CA PRO A 135 10.14 -9.35 3.15
C PRO A 135 11.28 -10.22 3.70
N ARG A 136 11.62 -10.05 4.99
CA ARG A 136 12.59 -10.91 5.66
C ARG A 136 12.02 -12.31 5.90
N CYS A 137 12.87 -13.32 5.78
CA CYS A 137 12.54 -14.72 6.02
C CYS A 137 12.61 -15.04 7.53
N PHE A 138 11.77 -14.38 8.33
CA PHE A 138 11.70 -14.54 9.77
C PHE A 138 10.27 -14.93 10.17
N LEU A 139 10.08 -16.14 10.70
CA LEU A 139 8.74 -16.66 11.01
C LEU A 139 7.95 -15.76 11.97
N PRO A 140 8.53 -15.28 13.09
CA PRO A 140 7.80 -14.38 13.99
C PRO A 140 7.35 -13.08 13.33
N TYR A 141 8.07 -12.59 12.31
CA TYR A 141 7.63 -11.43 11.53
C TYR A 141 6.43 -11.76 10.64
N LEU A 142 6.41 -12.95 10.04
CA LEU A 142 5.25 -13.42 9.30
C LEU A 142 4.02 -13.53 10.21
N ASP A 143 4.19 -14.03 11.43
CA ASP A 143 3.09 -14.15 12.39
C ASP A 143 2.62 -12.77 12.91
N GLU A 144 3.53 -11.82 13.11
CA GLU A 144 3.20 -10.41 13.43
C GLU A 144 2.36 -9.76 12.33
N ILE A 145 2.74 -9.95 11.06
CA ILE A 145 1.97 -9.39 9.93
C ILE A 145 0.60 -10.06 9.81
N LYS A 146 0.51 -11.38 10.02
CA LYS A 146 -0.78 -12.09 10.01
C LYS A 146 -1.72 -11.54 11.09
N ALA A 147 -1.24 -11.38 12.32
CA ALA A 147 -2.04 -10.82 13.41
C ALA A 147 -2.53 -9.40 13.08
N LEU A 148 -1.66 -8.55 12.52
CA LEU A 148 -2.05 -7.19 12.10
C LEU A 148 -3.11 -7.19 11.00
N LEU A 149 -3.05 -8.14 10.05
CA LEU A 149 -4.06 -8.28 9.00
C LEU A 149 -5.39 -8.82 9.55
N GLU A 150 -5.33 -9.73 10.53
CA GLU A 150 -6.51 -10.26 11.23
C GLU A 150 -7.22 -9.16 12.02
N ASP A 151 -6.48 -8.28 12.70
CA ASP A 151 -7.04 -7.12 13.43
C ASP A 151 -7.69 -6.09 12.48
N GLN A 152 -7.19 -5.97 11.25
CA GLN A 152 -7.72 -5.08 10.22
C GLN A 152 -8.80 -5.74 9.34
N ALA A 153 -9.10 -7.03 9.58
CA ALA A 153 -10.10 -7.74 8.81
C ALA A 153 -11.48 -7.16 9.11
N VAL A 154 -11.96 -6.31 8.20
CA VAL A 154 -13.34 -5.82 8.24
C VAL A 154 -14.27 -7.03 8.11
N PRO A 155 -15.24 -7.22 9.03
CA PRO A 155 -16.20 -8.31 8.93
C PRO A 155 -16.81 -8.35 7.54
N GLU A 156 -16.90 -9.55 6.94
CA GLU A 156 -17.35 -9.71 5.56
C GLU A 156 -18.73 -9.05 5.30
N ALA A 157 -19.57 -8.99 6.34
CA ALA A 157 -20.83 -8.28 6.35
C ALA A 157 -20.71 -6.75 6.13
N GLU A 158 -19.72 -6.11 6.73
CA GLU A 158 -19.46 -4.66 6.57
C GLU A 158 -18.83 -4.36 5.21
N LEU A 159 -17.92 -5.21 4.71
CA LEU A 159 -17.41 -5.12 3.35
C LEU A 159 -18.53 -5.30 2.30
N ALA A 160 -19.43 -6.25 2.52
CA ALA A 160 -20.59 -6.46 1.66
C ALA A 160 -21.51 -5.22 1.65
N ARG A 161 -21.71 -4.58 2.81
CA ARG A 161 -22.48 -3.34 2.93
C ARG A 161 -21.80 -2.16 2.20
N ALA A 162 -20.51 -1.94 2.43
CA ALA A 162 -19.75 -0.88 1.77
C ALA A 162 -19.65 -1.08 0.25
N ARG A 163 -19.57 -2.32 -0.22
CA ARG A 163 -19.67 -2.65 -1.65
C ARG A 163 -21.06 -2.29 -2.18
N ARG A 164 -22.14 -2.72 -1.51
CA ARG A 164 -23.53 -2.41 -1.90
C ARG A 164 -23.76 -0.90 -1.99
N GLU A 165 -23.32 -0.12 -1.00
CA GLU A 165 -23.46 1.35 -1.01
C GLU A 165 -22.75 2.00 -2.22
N ARG A 166 -21.53 1.56 -2.55
CA ARG A 166 -20.83 2.03 -3.77
C ARG A 166 -21.52 1.63 -5.07
N TYR A 167 -22.17 0.46 -5.11
CA TYR A 167 -22.93 0.03 -6.28
C TYR A 167 -24.23 0.80 -6.45
N LEU A 168 -24.92 1.18 -5.36
CA LEU A 168 -26.18 1.93 -5.42
C LEU A 168 -26.03 3.26 -6.15
N HIS A 169 -24.92 3.98 -5.96
CA HIS A 169 -24.64 5.24 -6.65
C HIS A 169 -24.21 5.10 -8.13
N ARG A 170 -24.05 3.86 -8.61
CA ARG A 170 -23.59 3.56 -9.98
C ARG A 170 -24.65 2.83 -10.81
N ILE A 171 -25.84 2.64 -10.27
CA ILE A 171 -27.02 2.17 -11.00
C ILE A 171 -27.57 3.37 -11.77
N PRO A 172 -27.53 3.38 -13.11
CA PRO A 172 -28.16 4.45 -13.88
C PRO A 172 -29.68 4.43 -13.60
N ASP A 173 -30.26 5.61 -13.35
CA ASP A 173 -31.70 5.80 -13.05
C ASP A 173 -32.65 5.16 -14.08
N THR A 174 -32.14 4.81 -15.25
CA THR A 174 -32.88 4.14 -16.32
C THR A 174 -33.25 2.69 -16.02
N LEU A 175 -32.62 2.02 -15.04
CA LEU A 175 -33.00 0.66 -14.65
C LEU A 175 -34.33 0.63 -13.88
N TYR A 176 -34.65 1.66 -13.11
CA TYR A 176 -35.96 1.80 -12.46
C TYR A 176 -37.06 2.10 -13.48
N MET A 177 -36.76 2.85 -14.56
CA MET A 177 -37.71 3.08 -15.66
C MET A 177 -38.03 1.80 -16.44
N VAL A 178 -37.05 0.90 -16.63
CA VAL A 178 -37.28 -0.41 -17.27
C VAL A 178 -38.06 -1.36 -16.35
N ALA A 179 -37.83 -1.29 -15.03
CA ALA A 179 -38.61 -2.04 -14.06
C ALA A 179 -40.06 -1.53 -13.97
N ALA A 180 -40.27 -0.20 -14.02
CA ALA A 180 -41.59 0.42 -14.07
C ALA A 180 -42.34 0.09 -15.37
N ALA A 181 -41.64 0.07 -16.53
CA ALA A 181 -42.22 -0.37 -17.80
C ALA A 181 -42.57 -1.87 -17.83
N ARG A 182 -41.84 -2.70 -17.05
CA ARG A 182 -42.10 -4.14 -16.95
C ARG A 182 -43.23 -4.50 -15.97
N ASN A 183 -43.41 -3.69 -14.91
CA ASN A 183 -44.46 -3.88 -13.91
C ASN A 183 -45.72 -3.01 -14.14
N GLY A 184 -45.65 -2.01 -15.02
CA GLY A 184 -46.71 -1.04 -15.29
C GLY A 184 -47.44 -1.32 -16.61
N GLY A 185 -48.22 -2.39 -16.67
CA GLY A 185 -49.34 -2.45 -17.60
C GLY A 185 -50.38 -1.41 -17.19
N ARG A 186 -50.65 -0.46 -18.07
CA ARG A 186 -51.56 0.71 -17.97
C ARG A 186 -50.98 1.96 -17.28
N SER A 187 -50.63 2.93 -18.11
CA SER A 187 -50.96 4.33 -17.82
C SER A 187 -51.42 5.00 -19.14
N PRO A 188 -52.48 5.81 -19.12
CA PRO A 188 -53.16 6.27 -20.33
C PRO A 188 -52.41 7.45 -20.96
N LEU A 189 -52.33 7.43 -22.30
CA LEU A 189 -51.97 8.59 -23.10
C LEU A 189 -52.89 9.79 -22.77
N PRO A 190 -52.36 11.02 -22.90
CA PRO A 190 -53.07 12.05 -23.64
C PRO A 190 -52.40 12.23 -25.00
N ALA A 191 -53.21 12.21 -26.04
CA ALA A 191 -52.83 12.66 -27.36
C ALA A 191 -52.50 14.16 -27.32
N GLY A 192 -51.35 14.54 -27.86
CA GLY A 192 -50.90 15.92 -28.03
C GLY A 192 -49.72 15.94 -28.99
N GLY A 193 -49.81 16.75 -30.03
CA GLY A 193 -49.00 16.65 -31.25
C GLY A 193 -47.51 16.96 -31.12
N ALA A 194 -46.80 16.62 -32.21
CA ALA A 194 -45.51 17.11 -32.73
C ALA A 194 -44.62 17.92 -31.76
N GLU A 195 -43.33 17.63 -31.61
CA GLU A 195 -42.33 17.62 -32.67
C GLU A 195 -41.12 16.75 -32.26
N SER A 196 -40.75 15.81 -33.12
CA SER A 196 -39.52 15.03 -33.01
C SER A 196 -38.36 15.84 -33.56
N THR A 197 -37.83 16.77 -32.77
CA THR A 197 -36.59 17.48 -33.09
C THR A 197 -35.51 17.15 -32.05
N GLY A 198 -34.46 16.47 -32.51
CA GLY A 198 -33.15 16.57 -31.86
C GLY A 198 -32.73 15.45 -30.89
N ALA A 199 -33.06 14.18 -31.11
CA ALA A 199 -32.36 13.09 -30.42
C ALA A 199 -32.43 11.74 -31.16
N ALA A 200 -32.16 11.71 -32.47
CA ALA A 200 -31.72 10.48 -33.13
C ALA A 200 -30.29 10.15 -32.65
N ARG A 201 -30.13 9.87 -31.36
CA ARG A 201 -28.90 9.40 -30.75
C ARG A 201 -28.66 8.02 -31.36
N ALA A 202 -27.82 7.96 -32.39
CA ALA A 202 -27.55 6.78 -33.23
C ALA A 202 -27.77 5.46 -32.49
N CYS A 203 -28.99 4.93 -32.60
CA CYS A 203 -29.36 3.68 -31.94
C CYS A 203 -28.67 2.56 -32.71
N VAL A 204 -27.52 2.11 -32.20
CA VAL A 204 -26.83 0.93 -32.74
C VAL A 204 -27.83 -0.21 -32.80
N SER A 205 -28.03 -0.78 -33.99
CA SER A 205 -29.07 -1.80 -34.17
C SER A 205 -28.84 -3.00 -33.24
N PRO A 206 -29.89 -3.68 -32.76
CA PRO A 206 -29.75 -4.84 -31.87
C PRO A 206 -28.85 -5.94 -32.43
N ARG A 207 -28.82 -6.09 -33.76
CA ARG A 207 -27.91 -7.00 -34.48
C ARG A 207 -26.45 -6.59 -34.31
N VAL A 208 -26.14 -5.31 -34.48
CA VAL A 208 -24.77 -4.79 -34.30
C VAL A 208 -24.35 -4.87 -32.83
N LEU A 209 -25.24 -4.57 -31.88
CA LEU A 209 -24.96 -4.76 -30.45
C LEU A 209 -24.71 -6.24 -30.10
N GLY A 210 -25.46 -7.16 -30.70
CA GLY A 210 -25.23 -8.60 -30.58
C GLY A 210 -23.85 -9.00 -31.08
N GLY A 211 -23.47 -8.51 -32.26
CA GLY A 211 -22.14 -8.72 -32.83
C GLY A 211 -21.01 -8.15 -31.97
N LEU A 212 -21.17 -6.94 -31.44
CA LEU A 212 -20.21 -6.30 -30.54
C LEU A 212 -20.05 -7.08 -29.23
N ARG A 213 -21.16 -7.57 -28.65
CA ARG A 213 -21.13 -8.41 -27.43
C ARG A 213 -20.46 -9.76 -27.68
N ALA A 214 -20.77 -10.42 -28.81
CA ALA A 214 -20.14 -11.67 -29.20
C ALA A 214 -18.63 -11.49 -29.41
N ARG A 215 -18.23 -10.40 -30.08
CA ARG A 215 -16.81 -10.04 -30.28
C ARG A 215 -16.11 -9.75 -28.95
N ALA A 216 -16.73 -9.00 -28.05
CA ALA A 216 -16.16 -8.73 -26.73
C ALA A 216 -15.94 -10.01 -25.92
N ARG A 217 -16.85 -10.99 -26.00
CA ARG A 217 -16.66 -12.31 -25.38
C ARG A 217 -15.49 -13.06 -26.00
N ARG A 218 -15.34 -13.05 -27.33
CA ARG A 218 -14.20 -13.69 -28.02
C ARG A 218 -12.86 -13.08 -27.60
N LEU A 219 -12.78 -11.75 -27.53
CA LEU A 219 -11.56 -11.05 -27.13
C LEU A 219 -11.18 -11.31 -25.66
N ARG A 220 -12.18 -11.45 -24.77
CA ARG A 220 -11.94 -11.86 -23.38
C ARG A 220 -11.53 -13.32 -23.23
N ALA A 221 -11.97 -14.17 -24.17
CA ALA A 221 -11.63 -15.59 -24.20
C ALA A 221 -10.26 -15.87 -24.82
N THR A 222 -9.53 -14.85 -25.30
CA THR A 222 -8.15 -15.06 -25.75
C THR A 222 -7.30 -15.52 -24.56
N PRO A 223 -6.32 -16.42 -24.77
CA PRO A 223 -5.56 -16.99 -23.67
C PRO A 223 -4.77 -15.93 -22.89
N ALA A 224 -4.35 -14.84 -23.54
CA ALA A 224 -3.70 -13.71 -22.88
C ALA A 224 -4.65 -12.93 -21.96
N ALA A 225 -5.83 -12.54 -22.45
CA ALA A 225 -6.81 -11.80 -21.68
C ALA A 225 -7.43 -12.66 -20.56
N ALA A 226 -7.72 -13.93 -20.84
CA ALA A 226 -8.25 -14.87 -19.86
C ALA A 226 -7.26 -15.10 -18.70
N ARG A 227 -5.97 -15.27 -19.00
CA ARG A 227 -4.92 -15.38 -17.97
C ARG A 227 -4.78 -14.08 -17.16
N ALA A 228 -4.77 -12.93 -17.83
CA ALA A 228 -4.66 -11.64 -17.16
C ALA A 228 -5.87 -11.37 -16.23
N LEU A 229 -7.09 -11.73 -16.65
CA LEU A 229 -8.30 -11.59 -15.84
C LEU A 229 -8.40 -12.61 -14.69
N ALA A 230 -7.69 -13.75 -14.78
CA ALA A 230 -7.63 -14.75 -13.72
C ALA A 230 -6.63 -14.39 -12.60
N LEU A 231 -5.75 -13.41 -12.82
CA LEU A 231 -4.82 -12.93 -11.80
C LEU A 231 -5.55 -12.05 -10.77
N HIS A 232 -5.46 -12.45 -9.49
CA HIS A 232 -6.16 -11.76 -8.39
C HIS A 232 -5.70 -10.30 -8.18
N ALA A 233 -4.49 -9.96 -8.62
CA ALA A 233 -3.89 -8.62 -8.48
C ALA A 233 -3.95 -7.76 -9.75
N ALA A 234 -4.56 -8.24 -10.84
CA ALA A 234 -4.66 -7.48 -12.08
C ALA A 234 -5.70 -6.36 -11.96
N ASP A 235 -5.33 -5.15 -12.39
CA ASP A 235 -6.31 -4.10 -12.57
C ASP A 235 -7.18 -4.43 -13.80
N THR A 236 -8.41 -4.87 -13.53
CA THR A 236 -9.38 -5.22 -14.58
C THR A 236 -9.61 -4.09 -15.59
N ASN A 237 -9.44 -2.83 -15.19
CA ASN A 237 -9.65 -1.67 -16.05
C ASN A 237 -8.54 -1.50 -17.10
N THR A 238 -7.28 -1.78 -16.73
CA THR A 238 -6.15 -1.72 -17.66
C THR A 238 -6.18 -2.88 -18.64
N VAL A 239 -6.53 -4.09 -18.17
CA VAL A 239 -6.74 -5.26 -19.04
C VAL A 239 -7.84 -4.97 -20.06
N TYR A 240 -8.97 -4.37 -19.63
CA TYR A 240 -10.02 -3.99 -20.58
C TYR A 240 -9.59 -2.93 -21.58
N ARG A 241 -8.82 -1.92 -21.17
CA ARG A 241 -8.26 -0.93 -22.10
C ARG A 241 -7.32 -1.58 -23.11
N GLN A 242 -6.44 -2.48 -22.68
CA GLN A 242 -5.54 -3.20 -23.57
C GLN A 242 -6.30 -4.09 -24.55
N VAL A 243 -7.31 -4.84 -24.10
CA VAL A 243 -8.17 -5.66 -24.98
C VAL A 243 -8.93 -4.80 -26.00
N ILE A 244 -9.25 -3.54 -25.67
CA ILE A 244 -9.88 -2.59 -26.59
C ILE A 244 -8.86 -2.04 -27.60
N LEU A 245 -7.62 -1.77 -27.17
CA LEU A 245 -6.52 -1.19 -27.96
C LEU A 245 -5.78 -2.21 -28.83
N GLU A 246 -5.81 -3.50 -28.49
CA GLU A 246 -5.24 -4.61 -29.30
C GLU A 246 -5.92 -4.75 -30.69
N LYS A 247 -6.91 -3.91 -30.97
CA LYS A 247 -7.55 -3.75 -32.28
C LYS A 247 -6.68 -3.08 -33.35
N ASP A 248 -5.59 -2.39 -32.99
CA ASP A 248 -4.81 -1.59 -33.95
C ASP A 248 -3.58 -2.31 -34.53
N VAL A 249 -3.36 -3.60 -34.21
CA VAL A 249 -2.27 -4.40 -34.77
C VAL A 249 -2.83 -5.43 -35.77
N LYS A 250 -2.83 -4.99 -37.03
CA LYS A 250 -2.79 -5.73 -38.32
C LYS A 250 -3.48 -7.10 -38.42
N ILE A 251 -4.52 -7.16 -39.26
CA ILE A 251 -4.46 -7.86 -40.56
C ILE A 251 -5.01 -6.90 -41.61
#